data_AF-A0A1S9I8X2-F1
#
_entry.id   AF-A0A1S9I8X2-F1
#
_cell.length_a   1.000
_cell.length_b   1.000
_cell.length_c   1.000
_cell.angle_alpha   90.00
_cell.angle_beta   90.00
_cell.angle_gamma   90.00
#
_symmetry.space_group_name_H-M   'P 1'
#
loop_
_entity.id
_entity.type
_entity.pdbx_description
1 polymer ?
#
loop_
_entity_poly.entity_id
_entity_poly.type
_entity_poly.pdbx_seq_one_letter_code
_entity_poly.pdbx_strand_id
1 'polypeptide(L)'
;MNKISLNGTSVLYNNVYYINVDGDDINGDGSLNKPFATFDKAIKQVRDNDLIYFKRGTYNITHLIDSNNDYSGAFLYDKKKPITIYSEPYSKFIIDNPINKSRDSHAIDISNVGTKIIGFTIEWNVKNGPNYSHSIFGDGGYLRGTIYNCHFIIKSRTSFSYASNNSLKCINCQFDILNELESAYSGKTTFEKCTFSNISSINSSAGMKGEDNKFNVKYNATYESTPYYEGYGIYGGIYKWLINKFLIKQNNQYYTIKPEYYSNGQFQPLTLEGGEQPNEADYENFGFNNVNDLLMPIQVGEEASRPYDKLENEFEICMAMDKE
;
A
#
# COMPACT_ATOMS: atom_id res chain seq x y z
N MET A 1 9.17 -21.98 10.94
CA MET A 1 8.15 -21.14 10.29
C MET A 1 7.89 -19.95 11.19
N ASN A 2 7.84 -18.76 10.61
CA ASN A 2 7.64 -17.49 11.29
C ASN A 2 6.19 -17.05 11.11
N LYS A 3 5.48 -16.76 12.20
CA LYS A 3 4.12 -16.21 12.16
C LYS A 3 4.23 -14.70 12.05
N ILE A 4 3.73 -14.13 10.97
CA ILE A 4 3.77 -12.68 10.71
C ILE A 4 2.34 -12.17 10.49
N SER A 5 1.99 -11.06 11.12
CA SER A 5 0.75 -10.33 10.86
C SER A 5 0.98 -9.37 9.69
N LEU A 6 0.22 -9.54 8.61
CA LEU A 6 0.19 -8.62 7.48
C LEU A 6 -1.16 -7.90 7.53
N ASN A 7 -1.20 -6.64 7.99
CA ASN A 7 -2.43 -5.87 8.13
C ASN A 7 -3.54 -6.65 8.88
N GLY A 8 -3.22 -7.14 10.08
CA GLY A 8 -4.14 -7.93 10.92
C GLY A 8 -4.34 -9.38 10.47
N THR A 9 -3.79 -9.79 9.33
CA THR A 9 -3.90 -11.17 8.83
C THR A 9 -2.63 -11.96 9.17
N SER A 10 -2.73 -12.89 10.12
CA SER A 10 -1.63 -13.78 10.51
C SER A 10 -1.37 -14.89 9.49
N VAL A 11 -0.13 -15.01 8.99
CA VAL A 11 0.30 -16.03 8.04
C VAL A 11 1.65 -16.64 8.47
N LEU A 12 1.87 -17.92 8.15
CA LEU A 12 3.13 -18.62 8.41
C LEU A 12 4.03 -18.60 7.18
N TYR A 13 5.27 -18.17 7.36
CA TYR A 13 6.30 -18.15 6.32
C TYR A 13 7.50 -19.01 6.71
N ASN A 14 8.24 -19.51 5.73
CA ASN A 14 9.48 -20.24 5.98
C ASN A 14 10.53 -19.32 6.60
N ASN A 15 10.89 -18.25 5.88
CA ASN A 15 11.77 -17.17 6.31
C ASN A 15 11.16 -15.80 6.01
N VAL A 16 11.68 -14.76 6.65
CA VAL A 16 11.29 -13.37 6.44
C VAL A 16 12.55 -12.56 6.19
N TYR A 17 12.57 -11.80 5.09
CA TYR A 17 13.66 -10.90 4.74
C TYR A 17 13.15 -9.45 4.72
N TYR A 18 13.68 -8.63 5.62
CA TYR A 18 13.31 -7.24 5.80
C TYR A 18 14.12 -6.32 4.89
N ILE A 19 13.45 -5.33 4.33
CA ILE A 19 14.02 -4.23 3.56
C ILE A 19 13.67 -2.91 4.26
N ASN A 20 14.62 -2.00 4.36
CA ASN A 20 14.42 -0.67 4.90
C ASN A 20 15.14 0.39 4.05
N VAL A 21 14.67 1.64 4.07
CA VAL A 21 15.29 2.76 3.34
C VAL A 21 16.76 2.96 3.75
N ASP A 22 17.05 2.80 5.04
CA ASP A 22 18.39 2.90 5.61
C ASP A 22 19.06 1.52 5.80
N GLY A 23 18.60 0.51 5.07
CA GLY A 23 19.20 -0.83 5.09
C GLY A 23 20.57 -0.88 4.41
N ASP A 24 21.21 -2.06 4.42
CA ASP A 24 22.54 -2.25 3.85
C ASP A 24 22.62 -3.57 3.07
N ASP A 25 22.94 -3.52 1.78
CA ASP A 25 23.08 -4.71 0.94
C ASP A 25 24.46 -5.40 1.05
N ILE A 26 25.45 -4.73 1.65
CA ILE A 26 26.79 -5.23 1.91
C ILE A 26 26.82 -5.94 3.26
N ASN A 27 26.38 -5.27 4.33
CA ASN A 27 26.48 -5.78 5.70
C ASN A 27 25.16 -6.26 6.31
N GLY A 28 24.02 -5.93 5.68
CA GLY A 28 22.72 -6.45 6.11
C GLY A 28 22.60 -7.94 5.84
N ASP A 29 21.90 -8.65 6.73
CA ASP A 29 21.59 -10.08 6.60
C ASP A 29 20.11 -10.34 6.29
N GLY A 30 19.30 -9.28 6.19
CA GLY A 30 17.88 -9.34 5.92
C GLY A 30 17.03 -9.62 7.17
N SER A 31 17.62 -9.68 8.36
CA SER A 31 16.87 -9.73 9.62
C SER A 31 16.20 -8.38 9.94
N LEU A 32 15.27 -8.37 10.88
CA LEU A 32 14.57 -7.16 11.34
C LEU A 32 15.54 -6.05 11.80
N ASN A 33 16.65 -6.44 12.44
CA ASN A 33 17.66 -5.54 13.00
C ASN A 33 18.75 -5.14 12.00
N LYS A 34 18.95 -5.93 10.94
CA LYS A 34 19.95 -5.68 9.88
C LYS A 34 19.31 -5.89 8.50
N PRO A 35 18.32 -5.07 8.14
CA PRO A 35 17.57 -5.24 6.89
C PRO A 35 18.46 -4.98 5.68
N PHE A 36 18.07 -5.55 4.54
CA PHE A 36 18.63 -5.18 3.25
C PHE A 36 18.19 -3.77 2.85
N ALA A 37 18.95 -3.14 1.95
CA ALA A 37 18.58 -1.86 1.35
C ALA A 37 17.63 -2.05 0.16
N THR A 38 17.76 -3.15 -0.58
CA THR A 38 17.05 -3.33 -1.86
C THR A 38 16.26 -4.63 -1.98
N PHE A 39 15.25 -4.58 -2.85
CA PHE A 39 14.50 -5.74 -3.30
C PHE A 39 15.41 -6.80 -3.96
N ASP A 40 16.35 -6.35 -4.79
CA ASP A 40 17.24 -7.22 -5.56
C ASP A 40 18.16 -8.06 -4.69
N LYS A 41 18.54 -7.54 -3.52
CA LYS A 41 19.27 -8.31 -2.52
C LYS A 41 18.38 -9.37 -1.89
N ALA A 42 17.16 -9.02 -1.48
CA ALA A 42 16.21 -9.92 -0.83
C ALA A 42 15.75 -11.07 -1.74
N ILE A 43 15.36 -10.79 -2.98
CA ILE A 43 14.83 -11.79 -3.94
C ILE A 43 15.86 -12.86 -4.33
N LYS A 44 17.16 -12.58 -4.14
CA LYS A 44 18.24 -13.57 -4.29
C LYS A 44 18.32 -14.57 -3.13
N GLN A 45 17.83 -14.20 -1.95
CA GLN A 45 17.83 -15.06 -0.75
C GLN A 45 16.61 -15.95 -0.67
N VAL A 46 15.44 -15.44 -1.10
CA VAL A 46 14.17 -16.13 -0.89
C VAL A 46 14.04 -17.45 -1.65
N ARG A 47 13.26 -18.35 -1.07
CA ARG A 47 12.78 -19.63 -1.60
C ARG A 47 11.26 -19.66 -1.53
N ASP A 48 10.67 -20.74 -2.03
CA ASP A 48 9.24 -20.98 -1.98
C ASP A 48 8.68 -20.78 -0.56
N ASN A 49 7.56 -20.05 -0.48
CA ASN A 49 6.85 -19.71 0.75
C ASN A 49 7.64 -18.83 1.76
N ASP A 50 8.66 -18.10 1.30
CA ASP A 50 9.28 -17.01 2.05
C ASP A 50 8.52 -15.69 1.88
N LEU A 51 8.81 -14.75 2.79
CA LEU A 51 8.29 -13.38 2.80
C LEU A 51 9.42 -12.37 2.56
N ILE A 52 9.20 -11.43 1.64
CA ILE A 52 9.94 -10.17 1.54
C ILE A 52 9.09 -9.07 2.18
N TYR A 53 9.64 -8.38 3.18
CA TYR A 53 8.94 -7.40 4.00
C TYR A 53 9.59 -6.02 3.87
N PHE A 54 8.91 -5.07 3.24
CA PHE A 54 9.33 -3.67 3.21
C PHE A 54 8.79 -2.92 4.43
N LYS A 55 9.70 -2.37 5.24
CA LYS A 55 9.35 -1.45 6.32
C LYS A 55 8.84 -0.13 5.75
N ARG A 56 8.04 0.59 6.53
CA ARG A 56 7.48 1.89 6.16
C ARG A 56 8.58 2.86 5.77
N GLY A 57 8.44 3.46 4.59
CA GLY A 57 9.41 4.42 4.09
C GLY A 57 9.08 4.93 2.70
N THR A 58 9.93 5.83 2.21
CA THR A 58 9.93 6.28 0.81
C THR A 58 11.12 5.70 0.08
N TYR A 59 10.86 4.89 -0.93
CA TYR A 59 11.86 4.18 -1.72
C TYR A 59 11.92 4.78 -3.12
N ASN A 60 13.11 5.25 -3.50
CA ASN A 60 13.37 5.71 -4.86
C ASN A 60 13.90 4.55 -5.71
N ILE A 61 13.08 4.07 -6.63
CA ILE A 61 13.45 2.96 -7.51
C ILE A 61 14.10 3.53 -8.75
N THR A 62 15.43 3.50 -8.76
CA THR A 62 16.26 4.11 -9.83
C THR A 62 16.59 3.12 -10.95
N HIS A 63 16.31 1.83 -10.75
CA HIS A 63 16.63 0.77 -11.70
C HIS A 63 15.47 -0.22 -11.79
N LEU A 64 15.21 -0.70 -13.01
CA LEU A 64 14.41 -1.90 -13.25
C LEU A 64 15.36 -3.04 -13.60
N ILE A 65 15.11 -4.22 -13.03
CA ILE A 65 15.95 -5.39 -13.23
C ILE A 65 15.25 -6.37 -14.15
N ASP A 66 16.03 -7.00 -15.04
CA ASP A 66 15.54 -8.10 -15.86
C ASP A 66 15.01 -9.23 -14.98
N SER A 67 13.71 -9.45 -15.09
CA SER A 67 12.96 -10.38 -14.27
C SER A 67 13.17 -11.82 -14.72
N ASN A 68 13.29 -12.07 -16.05
CA ASN A 68 13.11 -13.42 -16.60
C ASN A 68 13.71 -13.72 -18.00
N ASN A 69 13.97 -12.75 -18.91
CA ASN A 69 14.37 -13.08 -20.30
C ASN A 69 14.95 -11.92 -21.16
N ASP A 70 15.66 -10.95 -20.60
CA ASP A 70 16.24 -9.75 -21.25
C ASP A 70 15.20 -8.78 -21.89
N TYR A 71 13.94 -9.18 -22.07
CA TYR A 71 12.91 -8.35 -22.69
C TYR A 71 12.15 -7.46 -21.70
N SER A 72 12.06 -7.87 -20.44
CA SER A 72 11.21 -7.24 -19.42
C SER A 72 12.04 -6.79 -18.22
N GLY A 73 12.06 -5.49 -17.94
CA GLY A 73 12.64 -4.93 -16.72
C GLY A 73 11.52 -4.56 -15.74
N ALA A 74 11.60 -5.01 -14.49
CA ALA A 74 10.59 -4.72 -13.47
C ALA A 74 11.17 -4.29 -12.12
N PHE A 75 10.35 -3.62 -11.31
CA PHE A 75 10.66 -3.37 -9.90
C PHE A 75 10.41 -4.62 -9.06
N LEU A 76 9.17 -5.12 -9.03
CA LEU A 76 8.84 -6.34 -8.29
C LEU A 76 8.76 -7.53 -9.22
N TYR A 77 9.44 -8.62 -8.85
CA TYR A 77 9.44 -9.87 -9.62
C TYR A 77 9.65 -11.10 -8.74
N ASP A 78 9.19 -12.27 -9.18
CA ASP A 78 9.16 -13.48 -8.34
C ASP A 78 10.17 -14.57 -8.72
N LYS A 79 10.84 -14.45 -9.87
CA LYS A 79 11.70 -15.50 -10.44
C LYS A 79 11.02 -16.87 -10.45
N LYS A 80 9.70 -16.90 -10.72
CA LYS A 80 8.84 -18.09 -10.74
C LYS A 80 8.70 -18.80 -9.38
N LYS A 81 9.06 -18.17 -8.26
CA LYS A 81 8.89 -18.72 -6.90
C LYS A 81 7.54 -18.29 -6.32
N PRO A 82 6.80 -19.14 -5.62
CA PRO A 82 5.59 -18.75 -4.89
C PRO A 82 5.98 -18.04 -3.59
N ILE A 83 6.17 -16.72 -3.65
CA ILE A 83 6.57 -15.89 -2.51
C ILE A 83 5.52 -14.84 -2.17
N THR A 84 5.59 -14.28 -0.96
CA THR A 84 4.84 -13.07 -0.62
C THR A 84 5.79 -11.88 -0.56
N ILE A 85 5.40 -10.78 -1.20
CA ILE A 85 6.08 -9.50 -1.17
C ILE A 85 5.10 -8.50 -0.52
N TYR A 86 5.47 -7.99 0.64
CA TYR A 86 4.60 -7.13 1.45
C TYR A 86 5.30 -5.80 1.73
N SER A 87 4.51 -4.72 1.77
CA SER A 87 4.95 -3.42 2.27
C SER A 87 3.99 -2.92 3.35
N GLU A 88 4.54 -2.34 4.40
CA GLU A 88 3.73 -1.65 5.42
C GLU A 88 2.89 -0.54 4.78
N PRO A 89 1.61 -0.37 5.20
CA PRO A 89 0.75 0.70 4.72
C PRO A 89 1.43 2.07 4.75
N TYR A 90 1.08 2.91 3.77
CA TYR A 90 1.62 4.26 3.56
C TYR A 90 3.10 4.32 3.15
N SER A 91 3.75 3.18 2.88
CA SER A 91 5.04 3.18 2.18
C SER A 91 4.88 3.68 0.75
N LYS A 92 5.86 4.44 0.26
CA LYS A 92 5.83 5.07 -1.06
C LYS A 92 6.99 4.59 -1.91
N PHE A 93 6.70 4.10 -3.12
CA PHE A 93 7.70 3.62 -4.07
C PHE A 93 7.64 4.51 -5.31
N ILE A 94 8.68 5.32 -5.50
CA ILE A 94 8.75 6.30 -6.58
C ILE A 94 9.53 5.68 -7.73
N ILE A 95 8.85 5.48 -8.86
CA ILE A 95 9.43 4.96 -10.10
C ILE A 95 9.31 6.06 -11.16
N ASP A 96 10.31 6.92 -11.24
CA ASP A 96 10.36 8.04 -12.18
C ASP A 96 11.51 7.86 -13.16
N ASN A 97 11.17 7.48 -14.39
CA ASN A 97 12.11 7.19 -15.49
C ASN A 97 13.36 6.40 -15.02
N PRO A 98 13.16 5.23 -14.40
CA PRO A 98 14.26 4.42 -13.89
C PRO A 98 15.16 3.97 -15.04
N ILE A 99 16.42 3.70 -14.70
CA ILE A 99 17.37 3.06 -15.62
C ILE A 99 16.85 1.65 -15.90
N ASN A 100 16.58 1.37 -17.17
CA ASN A 100 16.19 0.04 -17.64
C ASN A 100 17.06 -0.35 -18.83
N LYS A 101 17.63 -1.55 -18.79
CA LYS A 101 18.42 -2.12 -19.90
C LYS A 101 17.60 -3.08 -20.76
N SER A 102 16.45 -3.52 -20.26
CA SER A 102 15.51 -4.36 -20.99
C SER A 102 14.72 -3.52 -21.98
N ARG A 103 14.09 -4.21 -22.94
CA ARG A 103 13.22 -3.57 -23.93
C ARG A 103 12.05 -2.85 -23.26
N ASP A 104 11.30 -3.56 -22.43
CA ASP A 104 10.08 -3.08 -21.79
C ASP A 104 10.30 -2.76 -20.32
N SER A 105 9.51 -1.82 -19.80
CA SER A 105 9.54 -1.36 -18.42
C SER A 105 8.23 -1.70 -17.73
N HIS A 106 8.27 -2.39 -16.60
CA HIS A 106 7.07 -2.73 -15.84
C HIS A 106 7.23 -2.38 -14.36
N ALA A 107 6.13 -2.12 -13.67
CA ALA A 107 6.18 -2.02 -12.22
C ALA A 107 6.33 -3.42 -11.61
N ILE A 108 5.62 -4.40 -12.16
CA ILE A 108 5.49 -5.75 -11.61
C ILE A 108 5.54 -6.80 -12.72
N ASP A 109 6.39 -7.81 -12.54
CA ASP A 109 6.56 -8.99 -13.38
C ASP A 109 6.58 -10.26 -12.53
N ILE A 110 5.40 -10.86 -12.34
CA ILE A 110 5.22 -12.09 -11.56
C ILE A 110 4.55 -13.17 -12.40
N SER A 111 5.04 -14.40 -12.26
CA SER A 111 4.71 -15.51 -13.16
C SER A 111 4.26 -16.77 -12.44
N ASN A 112 4.41 -16.82 -11.12
CA ASN A 112 3.91 -17.91 -10.29
C ASN A 112 2.54 -17.60 -9.70
N VAL A 113 1.60 -18.53 -9.84
CA VAL A 113 0.22 -18.41 -9.33
C VAL A 113 0.14 -18.28 -7.80
N GLY A 114 1.16 -18.76 -7.08
CA GLY A 114 1.27 -18.65 -5.62
C GLY A 114 1.83 -17.32 -5.14
N THR A 115 2.32 -16.46 -6.03
CA THR A 115 2.91 -15.17 -5.67
C THR A 115 1.84 -14.18 -5.21
N LYS A 116 2.12 -13.47 -4.11
CA LYS A 116 1.27 -12.38 -3.58
C LYS A 116 2.07 -11.09 -3.45
N ILE A 117 1.47 -9.96 -3.87
CA ILE A 117 1.99 -8.61 -3.61
C ILE A 117 0.96 -7.84 -2.80
N ILE A 118 1.38 -7.22 -1.70
CA ILE A 118 0.45 -6.68 -0.70
C ILE A 118 0.91 -5.30 -0.20
N GLY A 119 0.02 -4.32 -0.18
CA GLY A 119 0.18 -3.10 0.64
C GLY A 119 1.00 -1.94 0.04
N PHE A 120 1.40 -2.02 -1.22
CA PHE A 120 2.30 -1.03 -1.83
C PHE A 120 1.57 0.24 -2.28
N THR A 121 2.21 1.42 -2.11
CA THR A 121 1.90 2.62 -2.90
C THR A 121 2.95 2.80 -3.99
N ILE A 122 2.59 2.58 -5.26
CA ILE A 122 3.53 2.70 -6.38
C ILE A 122 3.20 3.96 -7.18
N GLU A 123 4.12 4.92 -7.22
CA GLU A 123 4.08 6.03 -8.17
C GLU A 123 4.80 5.64 -9.45
N TRP A 124 4.03 5.51 -10.53
CA TRP A 124 4.53 5.11 -11.84
C TRP A 124 4.59 6.31 -12.78
N ASN A 125 5.81 6.75 -13.10
CA ASN A 125 6.09 7.80 -14.07
C ASN A 125 7.21 7.34 -15.02
N VAL A 126 6.90 6.42 -15.90
CA VAL A 126 7.87 5.87 -16.85
C VAL A 126 7.52 6.29 -18.27
N LYS A 127 8.53 6.81 -18.98
CA LYS A 127 8.45 7.18 -20.39
C LYS A 127 9.48 6.36 -21.16
N ASN A 128 9.02 5.43 -21.98
CA ASN A 128 9.89 4.68 -22.87
C ASN A 128 9.92 5.28 -24.29
N GLY A 129 10.88 4.82 -25.10
CA GLY A 129 10.90 5.09 -26.53
C GLY A 129 9.68 4.49 -27.28
N PRO A 130 9.41 4.92 -28.52
CA PRO A 130 8.14 4.71 -29.23
C PRO A 130 7.75 3.25 -29.56
N ASN A 131 8.59 2.25 -29.27
CA ASN A 131 8.35 0.84 -29.62
C ASN A 131 8.37 -0.10 -28.42
N TYR A 132 8.36 0.43 -27.20
CA TYR A 132 8.60 -0.33 -25.97
C TYR A 132 7.45 -0.14 -24.98
N SER A 133 7.04 -1.23 -24.35
CA SER A 133 5.96 -1.19 -23.38
C SER A 133 6.42 -0.56 -22.07
N HIS A 134 5.53 0.17 -21.42
CA HIS A 134 5.71 0.72 -20.09
C HIS A 134 4.50 0.42 -19.19
N SER A 135 3.97 -0.81 -19.24
CA SER A 135 2.74 -1.18 -18.51
C SER A 135 2.96 -1.34 -17.00
N ILE A 136 1.89 -1.22 -16.20
CA ILE A 136 1.96 -1.48 -14.76
C ILE A 136 2.35 -2.94 -14.50
N PHE A 137 1.64 -3.87 -15.14
CA PHE A 137 1.90 -5.30 -15.03
C PHE A 137 2.37 -5.83 -16.38
N GLY A 138 3.48 -6.56 -16.41
CA GLY A 138 3.99 -7.11 -17.66
C GLY A 138 4.93 -8.28 -17.45
N ASP A 139 4.89 -9.20 -18.40
CA ASP A 139 5.88 -10.26 -18.61
C ASP A 139 5.86 -10.61 -20.11
N GLY A 140 7.01 -10.91 -20.69
CA GLY A 140 7.11 -11.42 -22.05
C GLY A 140 6.41 -12.78 -22.25
N GLY A 141 6.00 -13.47 -21.18
CA GLY A 141 5.31 -14.75 -21.21
C GLY A 141 4.01 -14.80 -20.40
N TYR A 142 4.13 -15.20 -19.13
CA TYR A 142 3.07 -15.55 -18.20
C TYR A 142 2.97 -14.56 -17.05
N LEU A 143 1.90 -13.79 -17.01
CA LEU A 143 1.60 -12.88 -15.91
C LEU A 143 0.56 -13.53 -14.99
N ARG A 144 0.98 -13.94 -13.78
CA ARG A 144 0.18 -14.75 -12.84
C ARG A 144 0.48 -14.42 -11.39
N GLY A 145 -0.50 -14.62 -10.51
CA GLY A 145 -0.40 -14.33 -9.08
C GLY A 145 -1.56 -13.47 -8.61
N THR A 146 -1.45 -12.86 -7.42
CA THR A 146 -2.48 -11.95 -6.91
C THR A 146 -1.89 -10.74 -6.19
N ILE A 147 -2.45 -9.57 -6.48
CA ILE A 147 -2.07 -8.29 -5.88
C ILE A 147 -3.23 -7.83 -5.00
N TYR A 148 -2.93 -7.51 -3.75
CA TYR A 148 -3.91 -7.13 -2.73
C TYR A 148 -3.61 -5.73 -2.21
N ASN A 149 -4.64 -4.90 -2.10
CA ASN A 149 -4.59 -3.68 -1.29
C ASN A 149 -3.40 -2.78 -1.63
N CYS A 150 -3.06 -2.69 -2.91
CA CYS A 150 -2.05 -1.77 -3.42
C CYS A 150 -2.71 -0.53 -4.01
N HIS A 151 -2.05 0.62 -3.86
CA HIS A 151 -2.43 1.88 -4.47
C HIS A 151 -1.42 2.22 -5.59
N PHE A 152 -1.90 2.43 -6.81
CA PHE A 152 -1.07 2.80 -7.95
C PHE A 152 -1.39 4.23 -8.39
N ILE A 153 -0.40 5.10 -8.37
CA ILE A 153 -0.48 6.49 -8.85
C ILE A 153 0.17 6.54 -10.23
N ILE A 154 -0.64 6.62 -11.27
CA ILE A 154 -0.22 6.49 -12.67
C ILE A 154 -0.07 7.88 -13.27
N LYS A 155 1.18 8.37 -13.36
CA LYS A 155 1.54 9.74 -13.79
C LYS A 155 1.95 9.84 -15.25
N SER A 156 2.36 8.73 -15.86
CA SER A 156 2.65 8.66 -17.30
C SER A 156 1.56 7.92 -18.06
N ARG A 157 1.49 8.17 -19.38
CA ARG A 157 0.68 7.34 -20.29
C ARG A 157 1.09 5.88 -20.09
N THR A 158 0.13 4.94 -20.06
CA THR A 158 0.42 3.56 -19.63
C THR A 158 -0.72 2.60 -19.97
N SER A 159 -0.40 1.31 -20.14
CA SER A 159 -1.38 0.22 -20.17
C SER A 159 -1.30 -0.60 -18.87
N PHE A 160 -2.35 -1.34 -18.51
CA PHE A 160 -2.33 -2.16 -17.31
C PHE A 160 -1.58 -3.48 -17.50
N SER A 161 -1.68 -4.09 -18.69
CA SER A 161 -1.17 -5.44 -18.93
C SER A 161 -0.33 -5.49 -20.19
N TYR A 162 0.80 -6.18 -20.11
CA TYR A 162 1.60 -6.59 -21.26
C TYR A 162 2.02 -8.05 -21.09
N ALA A 163 1.18 -9.00 -21.51
CA ALA A 163 1.52 -10.42 -21.46
C ALA A 163 0.65 -11.26 -22.39
N SER A 164 1.25 -12.24 -23.08
CA SER A 164 0.51 -13.16 -23.96
C SER A 164 -0.46 -14.07 -23.18
N ASN A 165 -0.09 -14.46 -21.96
CA ASN A 165 -0.91 -15.28 -21.08
C ASN A 165 -1.05 -14.59 -19.72
N ASN A 166 -2.23 -14.01 -19.47
CA ASN A 166 -2.49 -13.24 -18.26
C ASN A 166 -3.64 -13.84 -17.44
N SER A 167 -3.30 -14.29 -16.24
CA SER A 167 -4.22 -14.74 -15.19
C SER A 167 -4.06 -13.97 -13.88
N LEU A 168 -3.29 -12.87 -13.89
CA LEU A 168 -3.09 -12.00 -12.75
C LEU A 168 -4.43 -11.42 -12.27
N LYS A 169 -4.52 -11.30 -10.94
CA LYS A 169 -5.65 -10.66 -10.26
C LYS A 169 -5.17 -9.49 -9.42
N CYS A 170 -5.90 -8.39 -9.48
CA CYS A 170 -5.81 -7.29 -8.55
C CYS A 170 -7.10 -7.26 -7.74
N ILE A 171 -6.98 -7.41 -6.43
CA ILE A 171 -8.10 -7.47 -5.49
C ILE A 171 -7.96 -6.29 -4.53
N ASN A 172 -9.03 -5.53 -4.33
CA ASN A 172 -9.04 -4.41 -3.38
C ASN A 172 -7.92 -3.38 -3.64
N CYS A 173 -7.49 -3.21 -4.89
CA CYS A 173 -6.49 -2.22 -5.25
C CYS A 173 -7.13 -0.88 -5.63
N GLN A 174 -6.36 0.20 -5.52
CA GLN A 174 -6.75 1.53 -5.97
C GLN A 174 -5.85 1.98 -7.11
N PHE A 175 -6.44 2.63 -8.11
CA PHE A 175 -5.73 3.14 -9.27
C PHE A 175 -6.07 4.62 -9.43
N ASP A 176 -5.11 5.48 -9.11
CA ASP A 176 -5.17 6.91 -9.36
C ASP A 176 -4.55 7.22 -10.73
N ILE A 177 -5.40 7.29 -11.74
CA ILE A 177 -5.04 7.48 -13.15
C ILE A 177 -4.94 8.98 -13.42
N LEU A 178 -3.74 9.53 -13.32
CA LEU A 178 -3.46 10.96 -13.52
C LEU A 178 -3.05 11.29 -14.95
N ASN A 179 -3.03 10.30 -15.84
CA ASN A 179 -2.68 10.43 -17.25
C ASN A 179 -3.51 9.46 -18.12
N GLU A 180 -3.38 9.55 -19.44
CA GLU A 180 -4.13 8.73 -20.38
C GLU A 180 -3.73 7.25 -20.34
N LEU A 181 -4.71 6.36 -20.50
CA LEU A 181 -4.44 4.95 -20.76
C LEU A 181 -4.15 4.72 -22.24
N GLU A 182 -3.19 3.85 -22.53
CA GLU A 182 -2.90 3.38 -23.89
C GLU A 182 -3.28 1.92 -24.10
N SER A 183 -3.27 1.49 -25.37
CA SER A 183 -3.58 0.12 -25.73
C SER A 183 -2.54 -0.86 -25.17
N ALA A 184 -3.02 -1.92 -24.54
CA ALA A 184 -2.23 -3.09 -24.18
C ALA A 184 -1.91 -3.93 -25.43
N TYR A 185 -0.84 -4.72 -25.35
CA TYR A 185 -0.45 -5.66 -26.41
C TYR A 185 -1.40 -6.85 -26.50
N SER A 186 -1.48 -7.62 -25.40
CA SER A 186 -2.38 -8.76 -25.25
C SER A 186 -2.52 -9.09 -23.75
N GLY A 187 -3.42 -10.03 -23.44
CA GLY A 187 -3.74 -10.40 -22.07
C GLY A 187 -4.50 -9.30 -21.33
N LYS A 188 -5.34 -9.69 -20.38
CA LYS A 188 -6.11 -8.75 -19.56
C LYS A 188 -6.01 -9.16 -18.10
N THR A 189 -5.57 -8.23 -17.25
CA THR A 189 -5.52 -8.40 -15.80
C THR A 189 -6.94 -8.34 -15.24
N THR A 190 -7.26 -9.24 -14.33
CA THR A 190 -8.56 -9.28 -13.66
C THR A 190 -8.57 -8.32 -12.48
N PHE A 191 -9.55 -7.42 -12.42
CA PHE A 191 -9.75 -6.51 -11.29
C PHE A 191 -11.04 -6.86 -10.57
N GLU A 192 -10.97 -6.98 -9.26
CA GLU A 192 -12.10 -7.30 -8.38
C GLU A 192 -12.08 -6.36 -7.17
N LYS A 193 -13.21 -5.71 -6.88
CA LYS A 193 -13.35 -4.76 -5.78
C LYS A 193 -12.32 -3.63 -5.78
N CYS A 194 -11.78 -3.31 -6.96
CA CYS A 194 -10.85 -2.20 -7.13
C CYS A 194 -11.59 -0.88 -7.33
N THR A 195 -10.90 0.23 -7.07
CA THR A 195 -11.39 1.57 -7.40
C THR A 195 -10.46 2.25 -8.42
N PHE A 196 -11.04 3.05 -9.30
CA PHE A 196 -10.33 3.75 -10.37
C PHE A 196 -10.76 5.22 -10.44
N SER A 197 -9.79 6.13 -10.53
CA SER A 197 -10.06 7.53 -10.89
C SER A 197 -10.09 7.70 -12.42
N ASN A 198 -10.77 8.74 -12.90
CA ASN A 198 -10.71 9.24 -14.30
C ASN A 198 -11.06 8.25 -15.43
N ILE A 199 -11.67 7.10 -15.12
CA ILE A 199 -12.27 6.19 -16.10
C ILE A 199 -13.68 5.80 -15.61
N SER A 200 -14.59 5.54 -16.54
CA SER A 200 -16.00 5.24 -16.25
C SER A 200 -16.34 3.75 -16.21
N SER A 201 -15.47 2.89 -16.73
CA SER A 201 -15.66 1.43 -16.79
C SER A 201 -14.33 0.73 -17.10
N ILE A 202 -14.34 -0.60 -17.05
CA ILE A 202 -13.22 -1.44 -17.49
C ILE A 202 -12.83 -1.10 -18.93
N ASN A 203 -11.59 -0.66 -19.14
CA ASN A 203 -11.04 -0.42 -20.47
C ASN A 203 -10.31 -1.67 -20.97
N SER A 204 -11.03 -2.49 -21.74
CA SER A 204 -10.45 -3.74 -22.25
C SER A 204 -9.27 -3.51 -23.21
N SER A 205 -9.25 -2.38 -23.92
CA SER A 205 -8.12 -1.99 -24.77
C SER A 205 -6.88 -1.67 -23.95
N ALA A 206 -7.03 -1.16 -22.73
CA ALA A 206 -5.92 -0.89 -21.81
C ALA A 206 -5.45 -2.14 -21.03
N GLY A 207 -5.92 -3.34 -21.38
CA GLY A 207 -5.49 -4.59 -20.74
C GLY A 207 -6.25 -4.93 -19.46
N MET A 208 -7.50 -4.46 -19.33
CA MET A 208 -8.34 -4.68 -18.15
C MET A 208 -9.48 -5.66 -18.41
N LYS A 209 -9.84 -6.47 -17.40
CA LYS A 209 -11.10 -7.22 -17.33
C LYS A 209 -11.56 -7.33 -15.87
N GLY A 210 -12.79 -7.76 -15.65
CA GLY A 210 -13.32 -8.01 -14.31
C GLY A 210 -14.69 -7.36 -14.11
N GLU A 211 -15.32 -7.75 -13.02
CA GLU A 211 -16.66 -7.30 -12.62
C GLU A 211 -16.56 -6.77 -11.18
N ASP A 212 -17.56 -5.99 -10.75
CA ASP A 212 -17.62 -5.42 -9.40
C ASP A 212 -16.43 -4.51 -9.01
N ASN A 213 -16.31 -3.37 -9.72
CA ASN A 213 -15.32 -2.33 -9.44
C ASN A 213 -16.00 -0.95 -9.35
N LYS A 214 -15.33 0.03 -8.75
CA LYS A 214 -15.82 1.42 -8.67
C LYS A 214 -14.98 2.35 -9.54
N PHE A 215 -15.65 3.30 -10.17
CA PHE A 215 -15.11 4.14 -11.24
C PHE A 215 -15.34 5.62 -10.93
N ASN A 216 -14.57 6.50 -11.57
CA ASN A 216 -14.56 7.94 -11.31
C ASN A 216 -14.41 8.31 -9.82
N VAL A 217 -13.61 7.53 -9.09
CA VAL A 217 -13.33 7.75 -7.66
C VAL A 217 -12.28 8.85 -7.51
N LYS A 218 -12.41 9.69 -6.48
CA LYS A 218 -11.36 10.63 -6.07
C LYS A 218 -10.65 10.09 -4.84
N TYR A 219 -9.37 10.38 -4.67
CA TYR A 219 -8.61 9.99 -3.48
C TYR A 219 -8.16 11.24 -2.72
N ASN A 220 -8.21 11.21 -1.39
CA ASN A 220 -7.63 12.26 -0.54
C ASN A 220 -6.14 11.99 -0.26
N ALA A 221 -5.52 12.82 0.59
CA ALA A 221 -4.10 12.70 0.94
C ALA A 221 -3.74 11.41 1.71
N THR A 222 -4.72 10.73 2.31
CA THR A 222 -4.56 9.42 2.97
C THR A 222 -5.04 8.27 2.09
N TYR A 223 -5.24 8.51 0.79
CA TYR A 223 -5.72 7.54 -0.21
C TYR A 223 -7.14 7.00 0.04
N GLU A 224 -7.92 7.64 0.91
CA GLU A 224 -9.32 7.31 1.09
C GLU A 224 -10.13 7.75 -0.14
N SER A 225 -11.00 6.86 -0.60
CA SER A 225 -11.87 7.11 -1.75
C SER A 225 -13.04 8.02 -1.38
N THR A 226 -13.37 8.97 -2.25
CA THR A 226 -14.58 9.77 -2.19
C THR A 226 -15.43 9.52 -3.46
N PRO A 227 -16.69 9.04 -3.30
CA PRO A 227 -17.29 8.60 -2.04
C PRO A 227 -16.61 7.35 -1.47
N TYR A 228 -16.76 7.12 -0.17
CA TYR A 228 -16.25 5.91 0.47
C TYR A 228 -17.07 4.69 0.03
N TYR A 229 -16.38 3.60 -0.31
CA TYR A 229 -16.99 2.35 -0.73
C TYR A 229 -16.54 1.23 0.20
N GLU A 230 -17.38 0.88 1.17
CA GLU A 230 -17.10 -0.21 2.12
C GLU A 230 -16.77 -1.51 1.37
N GLY A 231 -15.65 -2.13 1.72
CA GLY A 231 -15.19 -3.38 1.11
C GLY A 231 -14.48 -3.23 -0.24
N TYR A 232 -14.24 -2.00 -0.73
CA TYR A 232 -13.49 -1.73 -1.97
C TYR A 232 -12.17 -0.99 -1.69
N GLY A 233 -11.23 -1.09 -2.64
CA GLY A 233 -9.94 -0.43 -2.55
C GLY A 233 -9.12 -0.88 -1.32
N ILE A 234 -8.07 -0.12 -1.00
CA ILE A 234 -7.04 -0.52 -0.02
C ILE A 234 -7.59 -0.72 1.40
N TYR A 235 -8.74 -0.14 1.72
CA TYR A 235 -9.40 -0.26 3.03
C TYR A 235 -10.43 -1.42 3.10
N GLY A 236 -10.61 -2.18 2.01
CA GLY A 236 -11.52 -3.32 1.95
C GLY A 236 -10.81 -4.67 1.96
N GLY A 237 -11.55 -5.72 2.34
CA GLY A 237 -11.11 -7.11 2.20
C GLY A 237 -10.03 -7.58 3.19
N ILE A 238 -9.45 -8.75 2.89
CA ILE A 238 -8.27 -9.25 3.60
C ILE A 238 -7.08 -8.33 3.33
N TYR A 239 -6.15 -8.20 4.28
CA TYR A 239 -5.02 -7.27 4.19
C TYR A 239 -5.39 -5.77 4.05
N LYS A 240 -6.63 -5.37 4.41
CA LYS A 240 -7.05 -3.97 4.43
C LYS A 240 -6.04 -3.11 5.18
N TRP A 241 -5.72 -1.93 4.66
CA TRP A 241 -4.83 -1.02 5.36
C TRP A 241 -5.47 -0.66 6.70
N LEU A 242 -4.72 -0.93 7.77
CA LEU A 242 -5.12 -0.52 9.10
C LEU A 242 -4.87 0.99 9.19
N ILE A 243 -5.92 1.71 9.53
CA ILE A 243 -5.82 3.12 9.83
C ILE A 243 -5.30 3.19 11.26
N ASN A 244 -4.10 3.74 11.44
CA ASN A 244 -3.55 3.92 12.78
C ASN A 244 -4.54 4.71 13.63
N LYS A 245 -4.95 4.13 14.76
CA LYS A 245 -5.83 4.76 15.73
C LYS A 245 -4.98 5.40 16.82
N PHE A 246 -5.30 6.65 17.15
CA PHE A 246 -4.59 7.44 18.13
C PHE A 246 -5.54 7.86 19.25
N LEU A 247 -5.01 7.91 20.46
CA LEU A 247 -5.60 8.57 21.62
C LEU A 247 -4.60 9.59 22.14
N ILE A 248 -5.09 10.62 22.82
CA ILE A 248 -4.25 11.57 23.54
C ILE A 248 -4.23 11.14 25.00
N LYS A 249 -3.09 11.24 25.68
CA LYS A 249 -2.99 11.04 27.12
C LYS A 249 -2.47 12.29 27.82
N GLN A 250 -3.20 12.75 28.82
CA GLN A 250 -2.85 13.90 29.69
C GLN A 250 -3.28 13.60 31.11
N ASN A 251 -2.47 13.97 32.11
CA ASN A 251 -2.78 13.75 33.53
C ASN A 251 -3.27 12.33 33.86
N ASN A 252 -2.65 11.33 33.24
CA ASN A 252 -3.01 9.91 33.38
C ASN A 252 -4.44 9.54 32.94
N GLN A 253 -5.08 10.39 32.13
CA GLN A 253 -6.36 10.16 31.48
C GLN A 253 -6.18 10.14 29.96
N TYR A 254 -7.10 9.48 29.27
CA TYR A 254 -7.08 9.36 27.81
C TYR A 254 -8.24 10.16 27.20
N TYR A 255 -7.98 10.73 26.03
CA TYR A 255 -8.88 11.63 25.33
C TYR A 255 -8.91 11.29 23.84
N THR A 256 -9.98 11.73 23.18
CA THR A 256 -10.11 11.75 21.73
C THR A 256 -10.41 13.16 21.26
N ILE A 257 -10.09 13.46 20.00
CA ILE A 257 -10.41 14.73 19.36
C ILE A 257 -11.75 14.71 18.61
N LYS A 258 -12.50 13.61 18.71
CA LYS A 258 -13.82 13.49 18.10
C LYS A 258 -14.78 14.54 18.69
N PRO A 259 -15.51 15.32 17.86
CA PRO A 259 -16.36 16.43 18.30
C PRO A 259 -17.37 16.09 19.40
N GLU A 260 -17.92 14.88 19.39
CA GLU A 260 -18.89 14.40 20.37
C GLU A 260 -18.32 14.24 21.79
N TYR A 261 -16.99 14.27 21.96
CA TYR A 261 -16.30 14.28 23.26
C TYR A 261 -15.80 15.67 23.66
N TYR A 262 -16.20 16.71 22.92
CA TYR A 262 -15.87 18.10 23.24
C TYR A 262 -17.07 18.80 23.86
N SER A 263 -16.91 19.32 25.08
CA SER A 263 -17.96 20.07 25.75
C SER A 263 -17.38 21.09 26.72
N ASN A 264 -18.08 22.21 26.96
CA ASN A 264 -17.65 23.26 27.88
C ASN A 264 -16.23 23.78 27.63
N GLY A 265 -15.81 23.84 26.36
CA GLY A 265 -14.49 24.34 25.98
C GLY A 265 -13.34 23.35 26.08
N GLN A 266 -13.57 22.09 26.48
CA GLN A 266 -12.52 21.08 26.67
C GLN A 266 -12.94 19.67 26.21
N PHE A 267 -11.95 18.84 25.86
CA PHE A 267 -12.17 17.42 25.63
C PHE A 267 -12.42 16.69 26.95
N GLN A 268 -13.39 15.78 26.93
CA GLN A 268 -13.76 14.99 28.09
C GLN A 268 -12.92 13.72 28.18
N PRO A 269 -12.50 13.30 29.38
CA PRO A 269 -11.75 12.07 29.56
C PRO A 269 -12.61 10.85 29.19
N LEU A 270 -11.97 9.86 28.58
CA LEU A 270 -12.60 8.62 28.15
C LEU A 270 -12.75 7.65 29.32
N THR A 271 -13.86 6.91 29.29
CA THR A 271 -14.00 5.69 30.10
C THR A 271 -13.54 4.52 29.25
N LEU A 272 -12.40 3.91 29.62
CA LEU A 272 -11.77 2.84 28.86
C LEU A 272 -12.28 1.46 29.28
N GLU A 273 -12.53 0.59 28.30
CA GLU A 273 -12.79 -0.84 28.52
C GLU A 273 -11.54 -1.58 28.98
N GLY A 274 -10.34 -1.13 28.56
CA GLY A 274 -9.06 -1.67 28.96
C GLY A 274 -8.63 -1.37 30.40
N GLY A 275 -9.40 -0.56 31.13
CA GLY A 275 -9.08 -0.14 32.50
C GLY A 275 -8.07 1.01 32.52
N GLU A 276 -6.91 0.81 33.15
CA GLU A 276 -5.88 1.87 33.29
C GLU A 276 -5.14 2.19 31.98
N GLN A 277 -5.16 1.26 31.01
CA GLN A 277 -4.54 1.42 29.70
C GLN A 277 -5.54 1.04 28.61
N PRO A 278 -5.56 1.74 27.47
CA PRO A 278 -6.47 1.43 26.38
C PRO A 278 -6.16 0.06 25.79
N ASN A 279 -7.21 -0.72 25.53
CA ASN A 279 -7.15 -1.94 24.74
C ASN A 279 -7.50 -1.65 23.25
N GLU A 280 -7.51 -2.67 22.40
CA GLU A 280 -7.85 -2.52 20.98
C GLU A 280 -9.25 -1.93 20.75
N ALA A 281 -10.24 -2.34 21.55
CA ALA A 281 -11.61 -1.82 21.46
C ALA A 281 -11.69 -0.32 21.79
N ASP A 282 -10.91 0.16 22.75
CA ASP A 282 -10.81 1.58 23.08
C ASP A 282 -10.30 2.41 21.89
N TYR A 283 -9.29 1.91 21.19
CA TYR A 283 -8.76 2.57 19.99
C TYR A 283 -9.74 2.54 18.82
N GLU A 284 -10.50 1.46 18.63
CA GLU A 284 -11.53 1.40 17.59
C GLU A 284 -12.70 2.35 17.88
N ASN A 285 -13.17 2.36 19.12
CA ASN A 285 -14.32 3.18 19.54
C ASN A 285 -13.97 4.67 19.62
N PHE A 286 -12.82 5.01 20.19
CA PHE A 286 -12.48 6.40 20.51
C PHE A 286 -11.36 6.96 19.63
N GLY A 287 -10.53 6.12 19.00
CA GLY A 287 -9.34 6.58 18.30
C GLY A 287 -9.62 7.47 17.11
N PHE A 288 -8.77 8.49 16.93
CA PHE A 288 -8.69 9.30 15.71
C PHE A 288 -7.58 8.78 14.80
N ASN A 289 -7.62 9.15 13.52
CA ASN A 289 -6.89 8.42 12.47
C ASN A 289 -5.59 9.10 12.03
N ASN A 290 -5.44 10.40 12.30
CA ASN A 290 -4.33 11.19 11.79
C ASN A 290 -3.90 12.24 12.82
N VAL A 291 -2.62 12.23 13.18
CA VAL A 291 -2.05 13.21 14.11
C VAL A 291 -2.18 14.64 13.59
N ASN A 292 -2.19 14.84 12.27
CA ASN A 292 -2.39 16.18 11.69
C ASN A 292 -3.78 16.76 11.96
N ASP A 293 -4.77 15.94 12.33
CA ASP A 293 -6.11 16.41 12.70
C ASP A 293 -6.07 17.31 13.95
N LEU A 294 -5.02 17.21 14.77
CA LEU A 294 -4.78 18.12 15.90
C LEU A 294 -4.65 19.59 15.47
N LEU A 295 -4.17 19.81 14.24
CA LEU A 295 -3.91 21.13 13.69
C LEU A 295 -5.07 21.66 12.85
N MET A 296 -6.10 20.85 12.62
CA MET A 296 -7.25 21.20 11.80
C MET A 296 -8.40 21.70 12.67
N PRO A 297 -9.09 22.79 12.29
CA PRO A 297 -10.26 23.26 13.04
C PRO A 297 -11.34 22.18 13.08
N ILE A 298 -11.82 21.87 14.28
CA ILE A 298 -13.06 21.14 14.50
C ILE A 298 -14.19 22.14 14.75
N GLN A 299 -15.37 21.84 14.21
CA GLN A 299 -16.58 22.63 14.44
C GLN A 299 -17.39 21.96 15.55
N VAL A 300 -17.65 22.67 16.65
CA VAL A 300 -18.54 22.23 17.71
C VAL A 300 -19.52 23.34 18.03
N GLY A 301 -20.76 23.20 17.55
CA GLY A 301 -21.75 24.27 17.58
C GLY A 301 -21.30 25.46 16.72
N GLU A 302 -21.27 26.66 17.30
CA GLU A 302 -20.81 27.89 16.64
C GLU A 302 -19.28 28.10 16.76
N GLU A 303 -18.59 27.31 17.58
CA GLU A 303 -17.15 27.44 17.80
C GLU A 303 -16.35 26.62 16.78
N ALA A 304 -15.35 27.27 16.18
CA ALA A 304 -14.30 26.63 15.39
C ALA A 304 -12.98 26.75 16.15
N SER A 305 -12.37 25.64 16.54
CA SER A 305 -11.07 25.63 17.21
C SER A 305 -10.24 24.41 16.81
N ARG A 306 -8.91 24.51 16.88
CA ARG A 306 -8.05 23.35 16.63
C ARG A 306 -7.96 22.54 17.93
N PRO A 307 -8.04 21.20 17.88
CA PRO A 307 -7.89 20.37 19.08
C PRO A 307 -6.62 20.70 19.87
N TYR A 308 -5.51 20.95 19.18
CA TYR A 308 -4.23 21.32 19.80
C TYR A 308 -4.34 22.53 20.74
N ASP A 309 -5.16 23.52 20.41
CA ASP A 309 -5.32 24.75 21.22
C ASP A 309 -6.08 24.49 22.54
N LYS A 310 -6.66 23.30 22.70
CA LYS A 310 -7.49 22.89 23.84
C LYS A 310 -6.83 21.83 24.72
N LEU A 311 -5.67 21.31 24.31
CA LEU A 311 -4.87 20.37 25.09
C LEU A 311 -3.94 21.15 26.05
N GLU A 312 -3.60 20.54 27.18
CA GLU A 312 -2.54 21.07 28.05
C GLU A 312 -1.16 21.09 27.35
N ASN A 313 -0.24 21.88 27.90
CA ASN A 313 1.10 22.08 27.35
C ASN A 313 1.92 20.77 27.21
N GLU A 314 1.62 19.77 28.03
CA GLU A 314 2.23 18.43 27.95
C GLU A 314 1.16 17.38 27.68
N PHE A 315 1.38 16.57 26.65
CA PHE A 315 0.54 15.41 26.32
C PHE A 315 1.33 14.35 25.56
N GLU A 316 0.82 13.12 25.61
CA GLU A 316 1.32 12.01 24.83
C GLU A 316 0.32 11.66 23.72
N ILE A 317 0.84 11.27 22.56
CA ILE A 317 0.04 10.64 21.50
C ILE A 317 0.25 9.14 21.61
N CYS A 318 -0.79 8.43 22.04
CA CYS A 318 -0.78 6.99 22.18
C CYS A 318 -1.34 6.37 20.90
N MET A 319 -0.57 5.55 20.21
CA MET A 319 -1.04 4.81 19.03
C MET A 319 -1.50 3.42 19.45
N ALA A 320 -2.55 2.90 18.81
CA ALA A 320 -2.85 1.47 18.86
C ALA A 320 -1.61 0.72 18.36
N MET A 321 -0.88 0.09 19.27
CA MET A 321 0.18 -0.83 18.89
C MET A 321 -0.46 -2.18 18.66
N ASP A 322 -0.27 -2.75 17.46
CA ASP A 322 -0.45 -4.19 17.28
C ASP A 322 0.40 -4.88 18.35
N LYS A 323 -0.24 -5.64 19.25
CA LYS A 323 0.50 -6.46 20.21
C LYS A 323 1.35 -7.44 19.41
N GLU A 324 2.67 -7.34 19.57
CA GLU A 324 3.65 -8.32 19.05
C GLU A 324 3.34 -9.75 19.51
#